data_AF-A0AAW7ANM1-F1
#
_entry.id   AF-A0AAW7ANM1-F1
#
_cell.length_a   1.000
_cell.length_b   1.000
_cell.length_c   1.000
_cell.angle_alpha   90.00
_cell.angle_beta   90.00
_cell.angle_gamma   90.00
#
_symmetry.space_group_name_H-M   'P 1'
#
loop_
_entity.id
_entity.type
_entity.pdbx_description
1 polymer ?
#
loop_
_entity_poly.entity_id
_entity_poly.type
_entity_poly.pdbx_seq_one_letter_code
_entity_poly.pdbx_strand_id
1 'polypeptide(L)'
;MNLFAALNKALMGNIDNQTRLKVVVPSELSQVMNYANTYGVTLAALIKQSWPNMEIVFLPEAGVTMSGGYTSANVMQMFAPEIDGVETVSTAFTEKLTMHRIEQYSTNARQKMSRGGWGTIWKRPMAVAQMVGI
;
A
#
# COMPACT_ATOMS: atom_id res chain seq x y z
N MET A 1 -1.50 -20.19 0.38
CA MET A 1 -2.84 -19.60 0.63
C MET A 1 -3.02 -18.46 -0.37
N ASN A 2 -4.13 -18.42 -1.11
CA ASN A 2 -4.38 -17.37 -2.10
C ASN A 2 -4.88 -16.10 -1.40
N LEU A 3 -4.19 -14.97 -1.58
CA LEU A 3 -4.47 -13.69 -0.89
C LEU A 3 -5.90 -13.19 -1.14
N PHE A 4 -6.37 -13.31 -2.38
CA PHE A 4 -7.73 -12.94 -2.77
C PHE A 4 -8.81 -13.81 -2.07
N ALA A 5 -8.55 -15.10 -1.90
CA ALA A 5 -9.50 -15.99 -1.21
C ALA A 5 -9.60 -15.65 0.29
N ALA A 6 -8.49 -15.25 0.92
CA ALA A 6 -8.49 -14.80 2.30
C ALA A 6 -9.28 -13.49 2.47
N LEU A 7 -9.09 -12.54 1.56
CA LEU A 7 -9.84 -11.28 1.52
C LEU A 7 -11.34 -11.52 1.32
N ASN A 8 -11.71 -12.37 0.35
CA ASN A 8 -13.10 -12.67 0.05
C ASN A 8 -13.79 -13.40 1.22
N LYS A 9 -13.07 -14.27 1.93
CA LYS A 9 -13.56 -14.91 3.16
C LYS A 9 -13.80 -13.88 4.27
N ALA A 10 -12.89 -12.91 4.44
CA ALA A 10 -13.02 -11.86 5.45
C ALA A 10 -14.19 -10.90 5.16
N LEU A 11 -14.52 -10.70 3.88
CA LEU A 11 -15.62 -9.85 3.43
C LEU A 11 -16.88 -10.65 3.04
N MET A 12 -16.96 -11.91 3.47
CA MET A 12 -18.13 -12.79 3.34
C MET A 12 -18.69 -12.87 1.91
N GLY A 13 -17.84 -12.79 0.88
CA GLY A 13 -18.28 -12.88 -0.51
C GLY A 13 -18.62 -11.54 -1.18
N ASN A 14 -18.48 -10.39 -0.51
CA ASN A 14 -18.88 -9.09 -1.05
C ASN A 14 -17.85 -8.46 -2.02
N ILE A 15 -16.93 -9.26 -2.57
CA ILE A 15 -15.87 -8.80 -3.47
C ILE A 15 -15.91 -9.64 -4.74
N ASP A 16 -15.95 -8.96 -5.88
CA ASP A 16 -15.79 -9.55 -7.20
C ASP A 16 -14.47 -9.10 -7.85
N ASN A 17 -14.06 -9.78 -8.92
CA ASN A 17 -12.83 -9.50 -9.67
C ASN A 17 -12.80 -8.08 -10.30
N GLN A 18 -13.97 -7.44 -10.43
CA GLN A 18 -14.13 -6.08 -10.94
C GLN A 18 -14.01 -5.01 -9.85
N THR A 19 -13.96 -5.38 -8.57
CA THR A 19 -13.83 -4.40 -7.49
C THR A 19 -12.48 -3.70 -7.56
N ARG A 20 -12.47 -2.41 -7.17
CA ARG A 20 -11.23 -1.65 -7.06
C ARG A 20 -10.42 -2.25 -5.92
N LEU A 21 -9.23 -2.75 -6.22
CA LEU A 21 -8.32 -3.34 -5.23
C LEU A 21 -6.99 -2.61 -5.28
N LYS A 22 -6.39 -2.33 -4.12
CA LYS A 22 -5.04 -1.78 -3.99
C LYS A 22 -4.13 -2.83 -3.41
N VAL A 23 -3.10 -3.20 -4.15
CA VAL A 23 -2.11 -4.18 -3.69
C VAL A 23 -0.81 -3.46 -3.42
N VAL A 24 -0.37 -3.51 -2.17
CA VAL A 24 0.91 -2.98 -1.71
C VAL A 24 1.94 -4.10 -1.77
N VAL A 25 2.96 -3.89 -2.61
CA VAL A 25 4.04 -4.85 -2.87
C VAL A 25 5.38 -4.20 -2.51
N PRO A 26 6.35 -4.96 -1.97
CA PRO A 26 7.74 -4.51 -1.85
C PRO A 26 8.28 -4.00 -3.19
N SER A 27 9.00 -2.88 -3.18
CA SER A 27 9.61 -2.33 -4.39
C SER A 27 10.63 -3.26 -5.05
N GLU A 28 11.19 -4.21 -4.29
CA GLU A 28 12.10 -5.27 -4.78
C GLU A 28 11.44 -6.18 -5.82
N LEU A 29 10.14 -6.46 -5.65
CA LEU A 29 9.38 -7.32 -6.56
C LEU A 29 8.90 -6.57 -7.82
N SER A 30 9.21 -5.28 -7.94
CA SER A 30 8.93 -4.50 -9.15
C SER A 30 9.63 -5.09 -10.38
N GLN A 31 10.84 -5.62 -10.22
CA GLN A 31 11.55 -6.29 -11.31
C GLN A 31 10.89 -7.62 -11.69
N VAL A 32 10.40 -8.36 -10.70
CA VAL A 32 9.72 -9.65 -10.89
C VAL A 32 8.44 -9.50 -11.71
N MET A 33 7.77 -8.36 -11.57
CA MET A 33 6.56 -8.02 -12.31
C MET A 33 6.80 -7.90 -13.83
N ASN A 34 8.03 -7.63 -14.25
CA ASN A 34 8.42 -7.50 -15.65
C ASN A 34 8.97 -8.81 -16.26
N TYR A 35 9.09 -9.89 -15.48
CA TYR A 35 9.49 -11.17 -16.04
C TYR A 35 8.43 -11.68 -17.02
N ALA A 36 8.88 -11.96 -18.25
CA ALA A 36 8.07 -12.58 -19.27
C ALA A 36 8.12 -14.11 -19.11
N ASN A 37 6.96 -14.76 -19.22
CA ASN A 37 6.92 -16.21 -19.34
C ASN A 37 7.41 -16.66 -20.74
N THR A 38 7.57 -17.96 -20.94
CA THR A 38 7.97 -18.56 -22.23
C THR A 38 7.03 -18.21 -23.40
N TYR A 39 5.82 -17.73 -23.11
CA TYR A 39 4.82 -17.27 -24.08
C TYR A 39 4.89 -15.76 -24.36
N GLY A 40 5.90 -15.06 -23.84
CA GLY A 40 6.10 -13.62 -24.05
C GLY A 40 5.10 -12.73 -23.31
N VAL A 41 4.29 -13.27 -22.40
CA VAL A 41 3.34 -12.49 -21.60
C VAL A 41 4.00 -12.12 -20.28
N THR A 42 3.98 -10.84 -19.94
CA THR A 42 4.49 -10.33 -18.66
C THR A 42 3.51 -10.64 -17.53
N LEU A 43 4.04 -10.87 -16.33
CA LEU A 43 3.22 -11.09 -15.13
C LEU A 43 2.25 -9.92 -14.89
N ALA A 44 2.68 -8.68 -15.16
CA ALA A 44 1.84 -7.50 -15.11
C ALA A 44 0.60 -7.59 -16.01
N ALA A 45 0.73 -8.13 -17.22
CA ALA A 45 -0.36 -8.26 -18.17
C ALA A 45 -1.37 -9.33 -17.71
N LEU A 46 -0.90 -10.45 -17.15
CA LEU A 46 -1.75 -11.50 -16.61
C LEU A 46 -2.57 -11.02 -15.39
N ILE A 47 -1.95 -10.22 -14.53
CA ILE A 47 -2.64 -9.64 -13.36
C ILE A 47 -3.71 -8.64 -13.82
N LYS A 48 -3.40 -7.77 -14.78
CA LYS A 48 -4.39 -6.83 -15.34
C LYS A 48 -5.54 -7.53 -16.07
N GLN A 49 -5.29 -8.67 -16.71
CA GLN A 49 -6.34 -9.46 -17.35
C GLN A 49 -7.27 -10.11 -16.32
N SER A 50 -6.73 -10.55 -15.18
CA SER A 50 -7.51 -11.19 -14.12
C SER A 50 -8.26 -10.18 -13.23
N TRP A 51 -7.67 -9.00 -12.99
CA TRP A 51 -8.22 -7.92 -12.17
C TRP A 51 -8.02 -6.56 -12.85
N PRO A 52 -8.95 -6.11 -13.70
CA PRO A 52 -8.77 -4.91 -14.52
C PRO A 52 -8.69 -3.61 -13.71
N ASN A 53 -9.32 -3.58 -12.52
CA ASN A 53 -9.42 -2.39 -11.68
C ASN A 53 -8.43 -2.38 -10.50
N MET A 54 -7.39 -3.23 -10.57
CA MET A 54 -6.39 -3.34 -9.52
C MET A 54 -5.26 -2.32 -9.71
N GLU A 55 -4.96 -1.59 -8.64
CA GLU A 55 -3.85 -0.64 -8.56
C GLU A 55 -2.71 -1.26 -7.76
N ILE A 56 -1.52 -1.36 -8.37
CA ILE A 56 -0.32 -1.90 -7.73
C ILE A 56 0.50 -0.73 -7.21
N VAL A 57 0.68 -0.66 -5.90
CA VAL A 57 1.46 0.38 -5.22
C VAL A 57 2.74 -0.27 -4.69
N PHE A 58 3.88 0.30 -5.05
CA PHE A 58 5.17 -0.15 -4.56
C PHE A 58 5.55 0.62 -3.30
N LEU A 59 5.75 -0.11 -2.20
CA LEU A 59 6.19 0.46 -0.93
C LEU A 59 7.58 -0.10 -0.59
N PRO A 60 8.64 0.73 -0.54
CA PRO A 60 9.99 0.26 -0.22
C PRO A 60 10.12 -0.25 1.23
N GLU A 61 9.33 0.31 2.16
CA GLU A 61 9.30 -0.09 3.57
C GLU A 61 8.70 -1.49 3.82
N ALA A 62 7.99 -2.04 2.81
CA ALA A 62 7.41 -3.38 2.90
C ALA A 62 8.42 -4.51 2.58
N GLY A 63 9.62 -4.16 2.08
CA GLY A 63 10.67 -5.11 1.71
C GLY A 63 11.80 -5.18 2.74
N VAL A 64 12.38 -6.37 2.92
CA VAL A 64 13.44 -6.59 3.93
C VAL A 64 14.75 -5.88 3.59
N THR A 65 15.10 -5.73 2.30
CA THR A 65 16.39 -5.15 1.90
C THR A 65 16.31 -3.63 1.76
N MET A 66 15.16 -3.09 1.35
CA MET A 66 14.96 -1.64 1.17
C MET A 66 14.36 -0.94 2.40
N SER A 67 13.87 -1.69 3.40
CA SER A 67 13.38 -1.14 4.68
C SER A 67 14.51 -0.74 5.65
N GLY A 68 15.78 -0.84 5.27
CA GLY A 68 16.89 -0.49 6.19
C GLY A 68 17.00 -1.41 7.42
N GLY A 69 16.49 -2.65 7.35
CA GLY A 69 16.65 -3.67 8.38
C GLY A 69 15.60 -3.69 9.51
N TYR A 70 14.54 -2.88 9.43
CA TYR A 70 13.47 -2.85 10.46
C TYR A 70 12.41 -3.96 10.30
N THR A 71 12.33 -4.59 9.12
CA THR A 71 11.32 -5.59 8.80
C THR A 71 11.98 -6.93 8.50
N SER A 72 11.62 -7.99 9.23
CA SER A 72 12.24 -9.32 9.10
C SER A 72 11.69 -10.19 7.98
N ALA A 73 10.60 -9.76 7.32
CA ALA A 73 9.97 -10.51 6.23
C ALA A 73 9.28 -9.59 5.22
N ASN A 74 9.33 -9.95 3.93
CA ASN A 74 8.62 -9.23 2.87
C ASN A 74 7.12 -9.35 3.10
N VAL A 75 6.43 -8.21 3.20
CA VAL A 75 4.99 -8.17 3.43
C VAL A 75 4.29 -7.69 2.17
N MET A 76 3.32 -8.46 1.69
CA MET A 76 2.38 -8.04 0.67
C MET A 76 1.01 -7.87 1.31
N GLN A 77 0.38 -6.71 1.08
CA GLN A 77 -0.94 -6.41 1.62
C GLN A 77 -1.90 -6.06 0.49
N MET A 78 -3.08 -6.66 0.50
CA MET A 78 -4.16 -6.34 -0.42
C MET A 78 -5.27 -5.64 0.36
N PHE A 79 -5.66 -4.47 -0.15
CA PHE A 79 -6.66 -3.58 0.43
C PHE A 79 -7.82 -3.41 -0.54
N ALA A 80 -9.05 -3.50 -0.01
CA ALA A 80 -10.22 -2.96 -0.67
C ALA A 80 -10.43 -1.50 -0.18
N PRO A 81 -10.10 -0.47 -0.99
CA PRO A 81 -10.17 0.94 -0.58
C PRO A 81 -11.59 1.40 -0.23
N GLU A 82 -12.61 0.82 -0.85
CA GLU A 82 -14.01 1.18 -0.64
C GLU A 82 -14.86 -0.09 -0.63
N ILE A 83 -15.77 -0.17 0.34
CA ILE A 83 -16.75 -1.25 0.45
C ILE A 83 -18.09 -0.59 0.78
N ASP A 84 -19.11 -0.87 -0.03
CA ASP A 84 -20.46 -0.31 0.10
C ASP A 84 -20.50 1.23 0.21
N GLY A 85 -19.69 1.95 -0.57
CA GLY A 85 -19.69 3.42 -0.53
C GLY A 85 -18.86 4.04 0.59
N VAL A 86 -18.22 3.24 1.45
CA VAL A 86 -17.45 3.71 2.61
C VAL A 86 -15.97 3.43 2.42
N GLU A 87 -15.15 4.48 2.54
CA GLU A 87 -13.69 4.34 2.54
C GLU A 87 -13.21 3.51 3.75
N THR A 88 -12.46 2.45 3.43
CA THR A 88 -11.90 1.51 4.41
C THR A 88 -10.81 2.14 5.26
N VAL A 89 -9.95 2.94 4.62
CA VAL A 89 -8.75 3.52 5.22
C VAL A 89 -8.71 5.01 4.92
N SER A 90 -8.71 5.84 5.95
CA SER A 90 -8.52 7.28 5.83
C SER A 90 -7.30 7.71 6.65
N THR A 91 -6.45 8.55 6.08
CA THR A 91 -5.40 9.22 6.86
C THR A 91 -6.01 10.42 7.56
N ALA A 92 -5.79 10.54 8.87
CA ALA A 92 -6.34 11.61 9.69
C ALA A 92 -5.23 12.51 10.21
N PHE A 93 -5.41 13.82 10.00
CA PHE A 93 -4.50 14.85 10.48
C PHE A 93 -5.27 15.77 11.43
N THR A 94 -4.72 16.01 12.61
CA THR A 94 -5.33 16.93 13.59
C THR A 94 -4.97 18.37 13.29
N GLU A 95 -3.80 18.59 12.68
CA GLU A 95 -3.36 19.92 12.31
C GLU A 95 -2.76 19.90 10.91
N LYS A 96 -3.04 20.95 10.13
CA LYS A 96 -2.35 21.19 8.86
C LYS A 96 -0.87 21.46 9.13
N LEU A 97 0.00 21.13 8.18
CA LEU A 97 1.42 21.46 8.28
C LEU A 97 1.56 22.99 8.41
N THR A 98 2.05 23.43 9.57
CA THR A 98 2.31 24.84 9.84
C THR A 98 3.80 25.07 9.84
N MET A 99 4.23 26.00 8.99
CA MET A 99 5.62 26.45 8.92
C MET A 99 5.80 27.64 9.85
N HIS A 100 6.64 27.49 10.87
CA HIS A 100 6.92 28.57 11.80
C HIS A 100 7.94 29.56 11.21
N ARG A 101 8.21 30.65 11.94
CA ARG A 101 9.16 31.68 11.56
C ARG A 101 10.53 31.06 11.25
N ILE A 102 11.13 31.53 10.17
CA ILE A 102 12.46 31.13 9.72
C ILE A 102 13.50 31.82 10.62
N GLU A 103 14.38 31.04 11.23
CA GLU A 103 15.57 31.55 11.91
C GLU A 103 16.72 31.59 10.91
N GLN A 104 17.20 32.79 10.61
CA GLN A 104 18.32 33.01 9.70
C GLN A 104 19.62 33.05 10.50
N TYR A 105 20.54 32.16 10.16
CA TYR A 105 21.94 32.20 10.57
C TYR A 105 22.81 32.73 9.43
N SER A 106 24.07 33.01 9.71
CA SER A 106 25.03 33.61 8.75
C SER A 106 25.18 32.85 7.43
N THR A 107 24.90 31.54 7.41
CA THR A 107 25.05 30.70 6.21
C THR A 107 23.92 29.67 6.06
N ASN A 108 22.99 29.58 7.02
CA ASN A 108 21.93 28.57 7.03
C ASN A 108 20.61 29.17 7.49
N ALA A 109 19.50 28.69 6.93
CA ALA A 109 18.17 29.01 7.42
C ALA A 109 17.55 27.76 8.05
N ARG A 110 17.09 27.86 9.30
CA ARG A 110 16.38 26.78 9.99
C ARG A 110 14.91 27.15 10.11
N GLN A 111 14.04 26.26 9.69
CA GLN A 111 12.60 26.43 9.84
C GLN A 111 12.01 25.25 10.60
N LYS A 112 11.32 25.54 11.71
CA LYS A 112 10.53 24.52 12.40
C LYS A 112 9.23 24.32 11.61
N MET A 113 8.97 23.08 11.25
CA MET A 113 7.67 22.65 10.71
C MET A 113 6.98 21.81 11.77
N SER A 114 5.77 22.22 12.17
CA SER A 114 4.94 21.47 13.10
C SER A 114 3.76 20.87 12.37
N ARG A 115 3.39 19.65 12.75
CA ARG A 115 2.22 18.96 12.24
C ARG A 115 1.74 17.92 13.24
N GLY A 116 0.46 17.96 13.56
CA GLY A 116 -0.22 16.90 14.29
C GLY A 116 -0.80 15.85 13.36
N GLY A 117 -0.36 14.59 13.49
CA GLY A 117 -0.94 13.45 12.81
C GLY A 117 -1.63 12.51 13.80
N TRP A 118 -2.82 12.03 13.46
CA TRP A 118 -3.50 10.93 14.19
C TRP A 118 -3.18 9.56 13.60
N GLY A 119 -2.38 9.52 12.53
CA GLY A 119 -2.07 8.30 11.80
C GLY A 119 -3.20 7.90 10.86
N THR A 120 -3.34 6.59 10.68
CA THR A 120 -4.28 6.00 9.73
C THR A 120 -5.45 5.39 10.48
N ILE A 121 -6.67 5.85 10.17
CA ILE A 121 -7.90 5.30 10.74
C ILE A 121 -8.39 4.18 9.82
N TRP A 122 -8.48 2.97 10.38
CA TRP A 122 -9.08 1.81 9.73
C TRP A 122 -10.53 1.65 10.19
N LYS A 123 -11.47 1.95 9.29
CA LYS A 123 -12.90 1.82 9.58
C LYS A 123 -13.38 0.38 9.44
N ARG A 124 -12.79 -0.37 8.50
CA ARG A 124 -13.14 -1.78 8.23
C ARG A 124 -11.86 -2.65 8.20
N PRO A 125 -11.39 -3.15 9.34
CA PRO A 125 -10.14 -3.93 9.40
C PRO A 125 -10.20 -5.25 8.62
N MET A 126 -11.41 -5.79 8.38
CA MET A 126 -11.62 -7.02 7.60
C MET A 126 -11.33 -6.86 6.10
N ALA A 127 -11.16 -5.63 5.62
CA ALA A 127 -10.91 -5.31 4.22
C ALA A 127 -9.42 -5.38 3.82
N VAL A 128 -8.58 -5.95 4.70
CA VAL A 128 -7.14 -6.09 4.51
C VAL A 128 -6.77 -7.56 4.65
N ALA A 129 -6.10 -8.08 3.62
CA ALA A 129 -5.45 -9.38 3.69
C ALA A 129 -3.93 -9.18 3.56
N GLN A 130 -3.15 -9.88 4.38
CA GLN A 130 -1.70 -9.80 4.38
C GLN A 130 -1.06 -11.16 4.18
N MET A 131 0.05 -11.19 3.45
CA MET A 131 0.94 -12.34 3.32
C MET A 131 2.36 -11.91 3.69
N VAL A 132 3.04 -12.76 4.44
CA VAL A 132 4.39 -12.51 4.96
C VAL A 132 5.33 -13.59 4.42
N GLY A 133 6.51 -13.21 3.96
CA GLY A 133 7.56 -14.13 3.47
C GLY A 133 7.54 -14.42 1.97
N ILE A 134 7.30 -13.40 1.14
CA ILE A 134 7.35 -13.49 -0.34
C ILE A 134 8.75 -13.23 -0.88
#